data_AF-A0A815WSS2-F1
#
_entry.id   AF-A0A815WSS2-F1
#
_cell.length_a   1.000
_cell.length_b   1.000
_cell.length_c   1.000
_cell.angle_alpha   90.00
_cell.angle_beta   90.00
_cell.angle_gamma   90.00
#
_symmetry.space_group_name_H-M   'P 1'
#
loop_
_entity.id
_entity.type
_entity.pdbx_description
1 polymer ?
#
loop_
_entity_poly.entity_id
_entity_poly.type
_entity_poly.pdbx_seq_one_letter_code
_entity_poly.pdbx_strand_id
1 'polypeptide(L)'
;NTIIFEPPLPEWKREAIDRMGYGLMNKLVVQFPDCFWGSSTLTIIHACTVRRGRFRFTICLPPPSNILIFFVTGTFVKEREKLTDNEILVEIMIFSSKLYFLRYKSL
;
A
#
# COMPACT_ATOMS: atom_id res chain seq x y z
N ASN A 1 6.11 9.68 22.93
CA ASN A 1 7.36 9.26 23.58
C ASN A 1 7.06 8.37 24.76
N THR A 2 7.14 7.06 24.55
CA THR A 2 6.86 6.01 25.54
C THR A 2 8.11 5.54 26.31
N ILE A 3 9.29 6.04 25.95
CA ILE A 3 10.57 5.69 26.58
C ILE A 3 11.18 6.97 27.17
N ILE A 4 11.64 6.89 28.43
CA ILE A 4 12.30 7.97 29.16
C ILE A 4 13.78 7.62 29.30
N PHE A 5 14.67 8.58 28.98
CA PHE A 5 16.11 8.42 29.13
C PHE A 5 16.58 9.12 30.40
N GLU A 6 17.36 8.41 31.23
CA GLU A 6 18.00 8.96 32.42
C GLU A 6 19.52 8.65 32.38
N PRO A 7 20.39 9.67 32.19
CA PRO A 7 20.08 11.09 31.98
C PRO A 7 19.39 11.36 30.61
N PRO A 8 18.69 12.49 30.46
CA PRO A 8 18.02 12.85 29.20
C PRO A 8 19.01 12.95 28.05
N LEU A 9 18.54 12.65 26.83
CA LEU A 9 19.37 12.76 25.64
C LEU A 9 19.89 14.21 25.47
N PRO A 10 21.18 14.39 25.09
CA PRO A 10 21.73 15.69 24.77
C PRO A 10 20.92 16.42 23.69
N GLU A 11 20.95 17.75 23.71
CA GLU A 11 20.20 18.61 22.80
C GLU A 11 20.43 18.27 21.32
N TRP A 12 21.70 18.14 20.91
CA TRP A 12 22.06 17.80 19.54
C TRP A 12 21.40 16.50 19.02
N LYS A 13 21.12 15.55 19.92
CA LYS A 13 20.47 14.28 19.58
C LYS A 13 18.96 14.41 19.50
N ARG A 14 18.33 15.21 20.37
CA ARG A 14 16.89 15.51 20.29
C ARG A 14 16.56 16.27 19.01
N GLU A 15 17.35 17.29 18.68
CA GLU A 15 17.16 18.03 17.43
C GLU A 15 17.34 17.15 16.19
N ALA A 16 18.30 16.23 16.22
CA ALA A 16 18.49 15.29 15.11
C ALA A 16 17.27 14.37 14.94
N ILE A 17 16.64 13.94 16.04
CA ILE A 17 15.41 13.15 16.02
C ILE A 17 14.24 13.99 15.51
N ASP A 18 14.08 15.22 15.98
CA ASP A 18 12.97 16.09 15.58
C ASP A 18 13.04 16.50 14.10
N ARG A 19 14.26 16.65 13.56
CA ARG A 19 14.48 16.88 12.11
C ARG A 19 14.31 15.62 11.28
N MET A 20 14.42 14.43 11.88
CA MET A 20 14.26 13.17 11.17
C MET A 20 12.77 12.98 10.85
N GLY A 21 12.41 13.20 9.58
CA GLY A 21 11.09 12.84 9.09
C GLY A 21 10.94 11.32 9.08
N TYR A 22 9.82 10.81 9.62
CA TYR A 22 9.46 9.40 9.53
C TYR A 22 8.31 9.24 8.54
N GLY A 23 8.57 8.49 7.46
CA GLY A 23 7.56 8.14 6.48
C GLY A 23 6.59 7.07 7.01
N LEU A 24 5.39 7.02 6.43
CA LEU A 24 4.40 5.98 6.70
C LEU A 24 4.03 5.27 5.40
N MET A 25 4.09 3.94 5.43
CA MET A 25 3.76 3.06 4.31
C MET A 25 3.16 1.76 4.83
N ASN A 26 1.99 1.41 4.30
CA ASN A 26 1.36 0.11 4.55
C ASN A 26 1.34 -0.73 3.28
N LYS A 27 1.22 -2.05 3.47
CA LYS A 27 1.07 -3.03 2.40
C LYS A 27 -0.23 -3.78 2.63
N LEU A 28 -1.02 -3.91 1.58
CA LEU A 28 -2.22 -4.74 1.58
C LEU A 28 -1.93 -5.95 0.72
N VAL A 29 -1.94 -7.14 1.34
CA VAL A 29 -1.63 -8.41 0.69
C VAL A 29 -2.94 -9.16 0.49
N VAL A 30 -3.33 -9.35 -0.77
CA VAL A 30 -4.62 -9.99 -1.10
C VAL A 30 -4.37 -11.18 -1.99
N GLN A 31 -4.81 -12.34 -1.54
CA GLN A 31 -4.83 -13.56 -2.32
C GLN A 31 -6.17 -13.69 -3.06
N PHE A 32 -6.09 -14.05 -4.34
CA PHE A 32 -7.24 -14.28 -5.20
C PHE A 32 -7.34 -15.77 -5.57
N PRO A 33 -8.55 -16.26 -5.88
CA PRO A 33 -8.71 -17.62 -6.40
C PRO A 33 -7.98 -17.81 -7.74
N ASP A 34 -8.00 -16.79 -8.61
CA ASP A 34 -7.45 -16.85 -9.97
C ASP A 34 -6.55 -15.64 -10.29
N CYS A 35 -5.52 -15.86 -11.10
CA CYS A 35 -4.62 -14.80 -11.60
C CYS A 35 -5.24 -14.08 -12.82
N PHE A 36 -6.09 -13.09 -12.57
CA PHE A 36 -6.75 -12.32 -13.62
C PHE A 36 -5.89 -11.21 -14.25
N TRP A 37 -4.75 -10.87 -13.62
CA TRP A 37 -3.84 -9.84 -14.12
C TRP A 37 -2.82 -10.37 -15.16
N GLY A 38 -2.75 -11.69 -15.36
CA GLY A 38 -1.85 -12.34 -16.30
C GLY A 38 -0.57 -12.88 -15.64
N SER A 39 -0.15 -14.08 -16.05
CA SER A 39 0.96 -14.82 -15.46
C SER A 39 2.34 -14.20 -15.68
N SER A 40 2.51 -13.37 -16.72
CA SER A 40 3.76 -12.67 -17.02
C SER A 40 3.88 -11.29 -16.36
N THR A 41 2.82 -10.80 -15.73
CA THR A 41 2.80 -9.47 -15.10
C THR A 41 3.37 -9.56 -13.68
N LEU A 42 4.49 -8.88 -13.44
CA LEU A 42 5.15 -8.83 -12.12
C LEU A 42 4.86 -7.54 -11.35
N THR A 43 4.43 -6.49 -12.03
CA THR A 43 4.19 -5.17 -11.43
C THR A 43 3.14 -4.41 -12.23
N ILE A 44 2.27 -3.70 -11.52
CA ILE A 44 1.31 -2.75 -12.09
C ILE A 44 1.54 -1.38 -11.46
N ILE A 45 1.65 -0.35 -12.31
CA ILE A 45 1.73 1.05 -11.90
C ILE A 45 0.42 1.73 -12.23
N HIS A 46 -0.20 2.32 -11.21
CA HIS A 46 -1.50 2.97 -11.33
C HIS A 46 -1.35 4.48 -11.49
N ALA A 47 -1.66 4.98 -12.68
CA ALA A 47 -1.70 6.40 -12.99
C ALA A 47 -2.98 7.05 -12.43
N CYS A 48 -3.13 7.09 -11.10
CA CYS A 48 -4.21 7.86 -10.46
C CYS A 48 -3.77 9.31 -10.27
N THR A 49 -4.43 10.24 -10.95
CA THR A 49 -4.19 11.70 -10.84
C THR A 49 -5.01 12.36 -9.72
N VAL A 50 -6.11 11.71 -9.30
CA VAL A 50 -7.10 12.29 -8.36
C VAL A 50 -6.68 12.13 -6.89
N ARG A 51 -6.03 11.01 -6.52
CA ARG A 51 -5.65 10.75 -5.13
C ARG A 51 -4.23 10.19 -5.04
N ARG A 52 -3.26 11.07 -4.73
CA ARG A 52 -1.85 10.67 -4.55
C ARG A 52 -1.73 9.64 -3.42
N GLY A 53 -0.83 8.67 -3.58
CA GLY A 53 -0.53 7.63 -2.58
C GLY A 53 -1.48 6.42 -2.57
N ARG A 54 -2.58 6.46 -3.34
CA ARG A 54 -3.53 5.34 -3.45
C ARG A 54 -3.05 4.29 -4.44
N PHE A 55 -2.60 3.15 -3.92
CA PHE A 55 -2.26 1.92 -4.66
C PHE A 55 -1.34 2.13 -5.86
N ARG A 56 -0.44 3.13 -5.80
CA ARG A 56 0.30 3.57 -6.99
C ARG A 56 1.20 2.48 -7.57
N PHE A 57 1.69 1.59 -6.72
CA PHE A 57 2.55 0.48 -7.07
C PHE A 57 1.94 -0.82 -6.53
N THR A 58 1.79 -1.83 -7.38
CA THR A 58 1.29 -3.15 -7.01
C THR A 58 2.26 -4.22 -7.49
N ILE A 59 2.74 -5.07 -6.58
CA ILE A 59 3.51 -6.27 -6.95
C ILE A 59 2.52 -7.40 -7.23
N CYS A 60 2.77 -8.12 -8.31
CA CYS A 60 1.96 -9.24 -8.75
C CYS A 60 2.75 -10.53 -8.58
N LEU A 61 2.25 -11.43 -7.74
CA LEU A 61 2.79 -12.78 -7.58
C LEU A 61 1.88 -13.73 -8.37
N PRO A 62 2.32 -14.18 -9.57
CA PRO A 62 1.52 -15.08 -10.41
C PRO A 62 1.35 -16.47 -9.76
N PRO A 63 0.65 -17.41 -10.42
CA PRO A 63 0.52 -18.78 -9.91
C PRO A 63 1.88 -19.37 -9.50
N PRO A 64 1.92 -20.14 -8.40
CA PRO A 64 0.76 -20.74 -7.71
C PRO A 64 0.09 -19.86 -6.65
N SER A 65 0.65 -18.70 -6.29
CA SER A 65 0.19 -17.95 -5.11
C SER A 65 -1.06 -17.09 -5.37
N ASN A 66 -1.19 -16.53 -6.59
CA ASN A 66 -2.26 -15.62 -6.97
C ASN A 66 -2.42 -14.43 -5.99
N ILE A 67 -1.32 -13.72 -5.70
CA ILE A 67 -1.31 -12.61 -4.73
C ILE A 67 -1.04 -11.27 -5.41
N LEU A 68 -1.79 -10.24 -5.01
CA LEU A 68 -1.46 -8.84 -5.26
C LEU A 68 -1.04 -8.16 -3.96
N ILE A 69 0.06 -7.42 -4.02
CA ILE A 69 0.56 -6.61 -2.90
C ILE A 69 0.44 -5.13 -3.29
N PHE A 70 -0.51 -4.44 -2.69
CA PHE A 70 -0.74 -3.02 -2.93
C PHE A 70 0.07 -2.18 -1.95
N PHE A 71 0.85 -1.23 -2.49
CA PHE A 71 1.56 -0.26 -1.68
C PHE A 71 0.69 0.98 -1.45
N VAL A 72 0.56 1.34 -0.18
CA VAL A 72 -0.21 2.48 0.31
C VAL A 72 0.78 3.44 0.93
N THR A 73 0.85 4.68 0.44
CA THR A 73 1.86 5.65 0.90
C THR A 73 1.27 7.03 1.17
N GLY A 74 2.00 7.83 1.94
CA GLY A 74 1.66 9.23 2.19
C GLY A 74 0.45 9.41 3.12
N THR A 75 -0.26 10.52 2.95
CA THR A 75 -1.42 10.88 3.77
C THR A 75 -2.56 9.87 3.68
N PHE A 76 -2.64 9.16 2.55
CA PHE A 76 -3.64 8.13 2.32
C PHE A 76 -3.54 6.97 3.33
N VAL A 77 -2.33 6.66 3.82
CA VAL A 77 -2.16 5.58 4.81
C VAL A 77 -2.89 5.88 6.11
N LYS A 78 -2.74 7.10 6.63
CA LYS A 78 -3.36 7.53 7.91
C LYS A 78 -4.88 7.50 7.87
N GLU A 79 -5.47 7.71 6.69
CA GLU A 79 -6.92 7.64 6.49
C GLU A 79 -7.40 6.19 6.44
N ARG A 80 -6.56 5.27 5.95
CA ARG A 80 -6.89 3.85 5.85
C ARG A 80 -6.65 3.08 7.13
N GLU A 81 -5.70 3.48 7.98
CA GLU A 81 -5.50 2.89 9.31
C GLU A 81 -6.69 3.08 10.25
N LYS A 82 -7.62 3.99 9.93
CA LYS A 82 -8.86 4.19 10.69
C LYS A 82 -9.98 3.24 10.26
N LEU A 83 -9.83 2.55 9.13
CA LEU A 83 -10.83 1.64 8.60
C LEU A 83 -10.60 0.22 9.12
N THR A 84 -11.67 -0.55 9.13
CA THR A 84 -11.60 -1.99 9.37
C THR A 84 -11.05 -2.73 8.15
N ASP A 85 -10.50 -3.92 8.37
CA ASP A 85 -10.00 -4.78 7.29
C ASP A 85 -11.07 -5.04 6.22
N ASN A 86 -12.33 -5.24 6.62
CA ASN A 86 -13.44 -5.48 5.67
C ASN A 86 -13.70 -4.27 4.75
N GLU A 87 -13.68 -3.05 5.30
CA GLU A 87 -13.87 -1.83 4.50
C GLU A 87 -12.71 -1.64 3.52
N ILE A 88 -11.48 -1.93 3.95
CA ILE A 88 -10.28 -1.89 3.12
C ILE A 88 -10.38 -2.94 2.01
N LEU A 89 -10.79 -4.17 2.32
CA LEU A 89 -10.97 -5.25 1.35
C LEU A 89 -12.01 -4.87 0.30
N VAL A 90 -13.16 -4.31 0.69
CA VAL A 90 -14.18 -3.83 -0.25
C VAL A 90 -13.60 -2.77 -1.20
N GLU A 91 -12.83 -1.82 -0.69
CA GLU A 91 -12.17 -0.80 -1.54
C GLU A 91 -11.18 -1.43 -2.54
N ILE A 92 -10.38 -2.41 -2.09
CA ILE A 92 -9.44 -3.13 -2.95
C ILE A 92 -10.20 -3.92 -4.02
N MET A 93 -11.29 -4.61 -3.67
CA MET A 93 -12.07 -5.39 -4.63
C MET A 93 -12.67 -4.49 -5.71
N ILE A 94 -13.25 -3.35 -5.31
CA ILE A 94 -13.76 -2.34 -6.25
C ILE A 94 -12.63 -1.82 -7.16
N PHE A 95 -11.46 -1.54 -6.60
CA PHE A 95 -10.31 -1.07 -7.38
C PHE A 95 -9.81 -2.14 -8.38
N SER A 96 -9.72 -3.38 -7.92
CA SER A 96 -9.20 -4.53 -8.67
C SER A 96 -10.16 -4.95 -9.79
N SER A 97 -11.47 -4.74 -9.63
CA SER A 97 -12.46 -5.00 -10.68
C SER A 97 -12.14 -4.24 -11.97
N LYS A 98 -11.57 -3.04 -11.88
CA LYS A 98 -11.19 -2.24 -13.05
C LYS A 98 -10.04 -2.88 -13.84
N LEU A 99 -9.10 -3.52 -13.14
CA LEU A 99 -8.00 -4.27 -13.78
C LEU A 99 -8.54 -5.47 -14.56
N TYR A 100 -9.50 -6.19 -13.99
CA TYR A 100 -10.17 -7.30 -14.66
C TYR A 100 -10.81 -6.84 -15.97
N PHE A 101 -11.64 -5.79 -15.94
CA PHE A 101 -12.33 -5.30 -17.15
C PHE A 101 -11.38 -4.77 -18.24
N LEU A 102 -10.28 -4.11 -17.88
CA LEU A 102 -9.35 -3.57 -18.86
C LEU A 102 -8.66 -4.65 -19.70
N ARG A 103 -8.33 -5.80 -19.09
CA ARG A 103 -7.64 -6.89 -19.80
C ARG A 103 -8.57 -7.69 -20.71
N TYR A 104 -9.80 -7.94 -20.29
CA TYR A 104 -10.78 -8.65 -21.12
C TYR A 104 -11.27 -7.86 -22.34
N LYS A 105 -11.08 -6.53 -22.37
CA LYS A 105 -11.33 -5.71 -23.57
C LYS A 105 -10.16 -5.63 -24.55
N SER A 106 -8.96 -6.04 -24.12
CA SER A 106 -7.75 -6.04 -24.96
C SER A 106 -7.44 -7.39 -25.63
N LEU A 107 -8.29 -8.39 -25.38
CA LEU A 107 -8.31 -9.70 -26.05
C LEU A 107 -9.45 -9.70 -27.07
#